data_AF-A0A4V1NVM9-F1
#
_entry.id   AF-A0A4V1NVM9-F1
#
_cell.length_a   1.000
_cell.length_b   1.000
_cell.length_c   1.000
_cell.angle_alpha   90.00
_cell.angle_beta   90.00
_cell.angle_gamma   90.00
#
_symmetry.space_group_name_H-M   'P 1'
#
loop_
_entity.id
_entity.type
_entity.pdbx_description
1 polymer ?
#
loop_
_entity_poly.entity_id
_entity_poly.type
_entity_poly.pdbx_seq_one_letter_code
_entity_poly.pdbx_strand_id
1 'polypeptide(L)'
;MIFSREYVGYLARQTVRHLIDAKMIRTDKLPVVQERVQAGLQDELSLEDRINEEVRVILEAYQDEMRRTGAGYAEMFKKVKTELARKYKAVL
;
A
#
# COMPACT_ATOMS: atom_id res chain seq x y z
N MET A 1 6.38 -4.64 -2.77
CA MET A 1 6.80 -3.50 -1.93
C MET A 1 8.20 -3.12 -2.35
N ILE A 2 8.45 -1.85 -2.69
CA ILE A 2 9.76 -1.40 -3.20
C ILE A 2 10.82 -1.34 -2.09
N PHE A 3 10.39 -1.11 -0.84
CA PHE A 3 11.26 -1.04 0.32
C PHE A 3 11.21 -2.32 1.17
N SER A 4 12.31 -2.67 1.83
CA SER A 4 12.31 -3.76 2.81
C SER A 4 11.60 -3.33 4.10
N ARG A 5 11.00 -4.28 4.83
CA ARG A 5 10.30 -3.99 6.10
C ARG A 5 11.25 -3.38 7.14
N GLU A 6 12.49 -3.84 7.19
CA GLU A 6 13.52 -3.30 8.08
C GLU A 6 13.83 -1.84 7.78
N TYR A 7 13.91 -1.49 6.49
CA TYR A 7 14.15 -0.11 6.06
C TYR A 7 12.98 0.82 6.38
N VAL A 8 11.74 0.36 6.21
CA VAL A 8 10.54 1.11 6.63
C VAL A 8 10.54 1.35 8.14
N GLY A 9 10.91 0.34 8.93
CA GLY A 9 11.06 0.50 10.38
C GLY A 9 12.14 1.50 10.77
N TYR A 10 13.28 1.52 10.05
CA TYR A 10 14.31 2.54 10.25
C TYR A 10 13.79 3.95 9.95
N LEU A 11 13.13 4.13 8.79
CA LEU A 11 12.54 5.41 8.39
C LEU A 11 11.51 5.91 9.40
N ALA A 12 10.63 5.04 9.89
CA ALA A 12 9.63 5.39 10.90
C ALA A 12 10.27 5.96 12.17
N ARG A 13 11.32 5.30 12.68
CA ARG A 13 12.05 5.74 13.87
C ARG A 13 12.74 7.09 13.65
N GLN A 14 13.38 7.26 12.50
CA GLN A 14 14.06 8.51 12.15
C GLN A 14 13.07 9.68 12.01
N THR A 15 11.93 9.44 11.35
CA THR A 15 10.86 10.45 11.19
C THR A 15 10.33 10.89 12.54
N VAL A 16 9.99 9.96 13.44
CA VAL A 16 9.50 10.31 14.79
C VAL A 16 10.55 11.10 15.56
N ARG A 17 11.82 10.73 15.48
CA ARG A 17 12.89 11.47 16.15
C ARG A 17 13.03 12.89 15.62
N HIS A 18 13.02 13.06 14.30
CA HIS A 18 13.10 14.36 13.68
C HIS A 18 11.90 15.26 14.03
N LEU A 19 10.69 14.71 14.11
CA LEU A 19 9.49 15.45 14.53
C LEU A 19 9.57 15.92 15.98
N ILE A 20 10.20 15.15 16.86
CA ILE A 20 10.45 15.56 18.25
C ILE A 20 11.51 16.67 18.30
N ASP A 21 12.62 16.51 17.57
CA ASP A 21 13.71 17.49 17.50
C ASP A 21 13.21 18.83 16.93
N ALA A 22 12.33 18.79 15.93
CA ALA A 22 11.64 19.95 15.36
C ALA A 22 10.53 20.52 16.26
N LYS A 23 10.29 19.93 17.44
CA LYS A 23 9.24 20.30 18.41
C LYS A 23 7.82 20.25 17.83
N MET A 24 7.60 19.47 16.77
CA MET A 24 6.29 19.29 16.15
C MET A 24 5.40 18.35 16.97
N ILE A 25 6.00 17.36 17.65
CA ILE A 25 5.30 16.42 18.52
C ILE A 25 6.03 16.28 19.85
N ARG A 26 5.28 15.98 20.92
CA ARG A 26 5.82 15.58 22.22
C ARG A 26 5.18 14.26 22.62
N THR A 27 5.99 13.31 23.08
CA THR A 27 5.50 12.02 23.56
C THR A 27 6.30 11.57 24.78
N ASP A 28 5.60 10.97 25.73
CA ASP A 28 6.11 10.25 26.89
C ASP A 28 6.44 8.79 26.58
N LYS A 29 5.86 8.24 25.50
CA LYS A 29 5.97 6.83 25.09
C LYS A 29 6.51 6.72 23.66
N LEU A 30 7.78 7.06 23.49
CA LEU A 30 8.48 7.01 22.20
C LEU A 30 8.33 5.67 21.45
N PRO A 31 8.47 4.48 22.09
CA PRO A 31 8.37 3.21 21.38
C PRO A 31 7.00 3.00 20.72
N VAL A 32 5.92 3.40 21.42
CA VAL A 32 4.55 3.24 20.93
C VAL A 32 4.29 4.14 19.72
N VAL A 33 4.81 5.37 19.73
CA VAL A 33 4.67 6.28 18.59
C VAL A 33 5.44 5.76 17.39
N GLN A 34 6.66 5.26 17.59
CA GLN A 34 7.47 4.67 16.52
C GLN A 34 6.78 3.46 15.89
N GLU A 35 6.21 2.57 16.70
CA GLU A 35 5.45 1.41 16.22
C GLU A 35 4.23 1.83 15.38
N ARG A 36 3.46 2.82 15.85
CA ARG A 36 2.30 3.34 15.11
C ARG A 36 2.67 3.97 13.77
N VAL A 37 3.74 4.76 13.75
CA VAL A 37 4.23 5.37 12.49
C VAL A 37 4.76 4.29 11.56
N GLN A 38 5.46 3.29 12.08
CA GLN A 38 5.93 2.16 11.28
C GLN A 38 4.77 1.38 10.67
N ALA A 39 3.74 1.08 11.46
CA ALA A 39 2.54 0.40 10.98
C ALA A 39 1.84 1.21 9.87
N GLY A 40 1.62 2.51 10.09
CA GLY A 40 1.01 3.37 9.07
C GLY A 40 1.82 3.45 7.78
N LEU A 41 3.15 3.60 7.87
CA LEU A 41 4.02 3.59 6.69
C LEU A 41 3.99 2.25 5.97
N GLN A 42 3.96 1.14 6.71
CA GLN A 42 3.92 -0.18 6.13
C GLN A 42 2.58 -0.47 5.44
N ASP A 43 1.47 -0.02 6.02
CA ASP A 43 0.14 -0.15 5.42
C ASP A 43 0.04 0.65 4.12
N GLU A 44 0.58 1.87 4.12
CA GLU A 44 0.58 2.73 2.93
C GLU A 44 1.49 2.18 1.82
N LEU A 45 2.71 1.78 2.16
CA LEU A 45 3.67 1.24 1.18
C LEU A 45 3.25 -0.13 0.63
N SER A 46 2.43 -0.88 1.37
CA SER A 46 1.89 -2.16 0.92
C SER A 46 0.54 -2.04 0.20
N LEU A 47 -0.05 -0.83 0.14
CA LEU A 47 -1.35 -0.62 -0.49
C LEU A 47 -1.33 -1.00 -1.96
N GLU A 48 -0.27 -0.62 -2.70
CA GLU A 48 -0.14 -0.98 -4.11
C GLU A 48 -0.06 -2.50 -4.31
N ASP A 49 0.74 -3.20 -3.49
CA ASP A 49 0.85 -4.66 -3.59
C ASP A 49 -0.51 -5.33 -3.32
N ARG A 50 -1.24 -4.85 -2.32
CA ARG A 50 -2.59 -5.35 -2.01
C ARG A 50 -3.55 -5.14 -3.17
N ILE A 51 -3.54 -3.96 -3.79
CA ILE A 51 -4.34 -3.68 -4.98
C ILE A 51 -3.95 -4.62 -6.12
N ASN A 52 -2.66 -4.81 -6.38
CA ASN A 52 -2.20 -5.70 -7.45
C ASN A 52 -2.61 -7.17 -7.22
N GLU A 53 -2.54 -7.67 -5.99
CA GLU A 53 -3.00 -9.02 -5.64
C GLU A 53 -4.53 -9.15 -5.79
N GLU A 54 -5.30 -8.16 -5.34
CA GLU A 54 -6.76 -8.16 -5.49
C GLU A 54 -7.18 -8.14 -6.97
N VAL A 55 -6.48 -7.38 -7.82
CA VAL A 55 -6.69 -7.42 -9.27
C VAL A 55 -6.49 -8.83 -9.81
N ARG A 56 -5.44 -9.55 -9.39
CA ARG A 56 -5.18 -10.93 -9.87
C ARG A 56 -6.30 -11.89 -9.46
N VAL A 57 -6.74 -11.84 -8.21
CA VAL A 57 -7.83 -12.69 -7.71
C VAL A 57 -9.12 -12.42 -8.49
N ILE A 58 -9.42 -11.15 -8.77
CA ILE A 58 -10.58 -10.78 -9.61
C ILE A 58 -10.40 -11.38 -11.00
N LEU A 59 -9.28 -11.16 -11.68
CA LEU A 59 -9.08 -11.68 -13.03
C LEU A 59 -9.11 -13.21 -13.10
N GLU A 60 -8.65 -13.91 -12.05
CA GLU A 60 -8.78 -15.36 -11.93
C GLU A 60 -10.25 -15.81 -11.88
N ALA A 61 -11.08 -15.12 -11.09
CA ALA A 61 -12.51 -15.40 -11.02
C ALA A 61 -13.24 -15.11 -12.35
N TYR A 62 -12.76 -14.16 -13.15
CA TYR A 62 -13.35 -13.75 -14.43
C TYR A 62 -12.71 -14.42 -15.66
N GLN A 63 -11.81 -15.41 -15.50
CA GLN A 63 -11.09 -16.02 -16.63
C GLN A 63 -12.01 -16.59 -17.73
N ASP A 64 -13.11 -17.24 -17.36
CA ASP A 64 -14.03 -17.84 -18.33
C ASP A 64 -14.84 -16.81 -19.10
N GLU A 65 -15.19 -15.69 -18.45
CA GLU A 65 -15.88 -14.58 -19.08
C GLU A 65 -14.95 -13.81 -20.04
N MET A 66 -13.69 -13.62 -19.65
CA MET A 66 -12.67 -13.05 -20.54
C MET A 66 -12.40 -13.93 -21.76
N ARG A 67 -12.36 -15.26 -21.59
CA ARG A 67 -12.25 -16.21 -22.70
C ARG A 67 -13.44 -16.12 -23.66
N ARG A 68 -14.66 -15.94 -23.14
CA ARG A 68 -15.89 -15.79 -23.95
C ARG A 68 -15.98 -14.46 -24.69
N THR A 69 -15.50 -13.38 -24.08
CA THR A 69 -15.56 -12.01 -24.64
C THR A 69 -14.35 -11.66 -25.50
N GLY A 70 -13.31 -12.49 -25.52
CA GLY A 70 -12.06 -12.21 -26.24
C GLY A 70 -11.25 -11.07 -25.63
N ALA A 71 -11.56 -10.66 -24.39
CA ALA A 71 -10.91 -9.55 -23.73
C ALA A 71 -9.48 -9.94 -23.30
N GLY A 72 -8.50 -9.15 -23.70
CA GLY A 72 -7.11 -9.36 -23.33
C GLY A 72 -6.88 -9.14 -21.84
N TYR A 73 -6.18 -10.07 -21.18
CA TYR A 73 -5.82 -10.00 -19.75
C TYR A 73 -5.19 -8.64 -19.38
N ALA A 74 -4.28 -8.12 -20.22
CA ALA A 74 -3.59 -6.85 -19.98
C ALA A 74 -4.54 -5.63 -19.98
N GLU A 75 -5.61 -5.65 -20.78
CA GLU A 75 -6.59 -4.56 -20.83
C GLU A 75 -7.50 -4.58 -19.60
N MET A 76 -7.99 -5.78 -19.24
CA MET A 76 -8.82 -5.97 -18.05
C MET A 76 -8.06 -5.67 -16.76
N PHE A 77 -6.77 -6.04 -16.70
CA PHE A 77 -5.89 -5.69 -15.58
C PHE A 77 -5.81 -4.17 -15.38
N LYS A 78 -5.63 -3.39 -16.44
CA LYS A 78 -5.59 -1.92 -16.35
C LYS A 78 -6.92 -1.34 -15.89
N LYS A 79 -8.05 -1.83 -16.42
CA LYS A 79 -9.39 -1.36 -16.04
C LYS A 79 -9.69 -1.64 -14.55
N VAL A 80 -9.50 -2.88 -14.12
CA VAL A 80 -9.76 -3.29 -12.72
C VAL A 80 -8.79 -2.61 -11.75
N LYS A 81 -7.51 -2.47 -12.11
CA LYS A 81 -6.54 -1.72 -11.28
C LYS A 81 -6.96 -0.26 -11.10
N THR A 82 -7.46 0.39 -12.15
CA THR A 82 -7.92 1.78 -12.10
C THR A 82 -9.17 1.93 -11.21
N GLU A 83 -10.13 1.01 -11.33
CA GLU A 83 -11.33 0.98 -10.49
C GLU A 83 -11.00 0.74 -9.01
N LEU A 84 -10.13 -0.24 -8.72
CA LEU A 84 -9.69 -0.51 -7.34
C LEU A 84 -8.89 0.66 -6.77
N ALA A 85 -7.98 1.26 -7.53
CA ALA A 85 -7.22 2.44 -7.08
C ALA A 85 -8.14 3.60 -6.68
N ARG A 86 -9.20 3.86 -7.46
CA ARG A 86 -10.23 4.86 -7.12
C ARG A 86 -10.98 4.51 -5.85
N LYS A 87 -11.36 3.23 -5.68
CA LYS A 87 -12.07 2.76 -4.47
C LYS A 87 -11.21 2.90 -3.21
N TYR A 88 -9.92 2.60 -3.31
CA TYR A 88 -8.96 2.74 -2.21
C TYR A 88 -8.47 4.18 -2.00
N LYS A 89 -8.90 5.16 -2.83
CA LYS A 89 -8.38 6.54 -2.86
C LYS A 89 -6.84 6.58 -2.93
N ALA A 90 -6.24 5.54 -3.47
CA ALA A 90 -4.79 5.46 -3.63
C ALA A 90 -4.39 6.42 -4.74
N VAL A 91 -3.45 7.32 -4.46
CA VAL A 91 -2.77 8.10 -5.51
C VAL A 91 -1.68 7.19 -6.07
N LEU A 92 -1.98 6.48 -7.16
CA LEU A 92 -1.02 5.68 -7.92
C LEU A 92 -0.19 6.55 -8.86
#